data_AF-A0A534UJ66-F1
#
_entry.id   AF-A0A534UJ66-F1
#
_cell.length_a   1.000
_cell.length_b   1.000
_cell.length_c   1.000
_cell.angle_alpha   90.00
_cell.angle_beta   90.00
_cell.angle_gamma   90.00
#
_symmetry.space_group_name_H-M   'P 1'
#
loop_
_entity.id
_entity.type
_entity.pdbx_description
1 polymer ?
#
loop_
_entity_poly.entity_id
_entity_poly.type
_entity_poly.pdbx_seq_one_letter_code
_entity_poly.pdbx_strand_id
1 'polypeptide(L)'
;MTLDLLLDLGLPGVVFLGLCVWLIRKAARAARTEADLEGERLQGALGEELRAARARAEQSQRPGIAAVHTPDADPLAGADVRGADPAHLAVVARERSGAPGAGVKVLWVRSNETHAVWCERSGGGREVIRVARVEGGAVAERWSFG
;
A
#
# COMPACT_ATOMS: atom_id res chain seq x y z
N MET A 1 -24.09 40.13 -36.04
CA MET A 1 -23.44 39.11 -36.89
C MET A 1 -22.19 38.47 -36.26
N THR A 2 -21.60 38.99 -35.18
CA THR A 2 -20.42 38.39 -34.53
C THR A 2 -20.75 37.41 -33.40
N LEU A 3 -21.93 37.53 -32.76
CA LEU A 3 -22.38 36.61 -31.71
C LEU A 3 -22.78 35.22 -32.24
N ASP A 4 -23.42 35.17 -33.41
CA ASP A 4 -23.84 33.90 -34.03
C ASP A 4 -22.64 33.02 -34.40
N LEU A 5 -21.54 33.62 -34.86
CA LEU A 5 -20.31 32.89 -35.21
C LEU A 5 -19.60 32.30 -33.98
N LEU A 6 -19.68 32.98 -32.85
CA LEU A 6 -19.07 32.57 -31.59
C LEU A 6 -19.89 31.47 -30.91
N LEU A 7 -21.21 31.50 -31.08
CA LEU A 7 -22.12 30.41 -30.74
C LEU A 7 -21.93 29.20 -31.65
N ASP A 8 -21.84 29.37 -32.98
CA ASP A 8 -21.62 28.27 -33.93
C ASP A 8 -20.25 27.59 -33.77
N LEU A 9 -19.21 28.36 -33.40
CA LEU A 9 -17.88 27.81 -33.13
C LEU A 9 -17.74 27.28 -31.70
N GLY A 10 -18.47 27.86 -30.74
CA GLY A 10 -18.47 27.47 -29.33
C GLY A 10 -19.32 26.22 -29.05
N LEU A 11 -20.43 26.02 -29.76
CA LEU A 11 -21.33 24.88 -29.62
C LEU A 11 -20.60 23.53 -29.78
N PRO A 12 -19.80 23.28 -30.84
CA PRO A 12 -19.07 22.02 -30.99
C PRO A 12 -18.03 21.84 -29.88
N GLY A 13 -17.41 22.92 -29.39
CA GLY A 13 -16.48 22.87 -28.26
C GLY A 13 -17.15 22.46 -26.94
N VAL A 14 -18.36 22.99 -26.66
CA VAL A 14 -19.13 22.66 -25.47
C VAL A 14 -19.67 21.23 -25.53
N VAL A 15 -20.11 20.76 -26.71
CA VAL A 15 -20.52 19.37 -26.93
C VAL A 15 -19.34 18.42 -26.71
N PHE A 16 -18.16 18.77 -27.21
CA PHE A 16 -16.95 18.00 -27.00
C PHE A 16 -16.56 17.92 -25.51
N LEU A 17 -16.57 19.05 -24.79
CA LEU A 17 -16.35 19.07 -23.34
C LEU A 17 -17.39 18.24 -22.58
N GLY A 18 -18.66 18.34 -22.95
CA GLY A 18 -19.74 17.51 -22.40
C GLY A 18 -19.48 16.02 -22.62
N LEU A 19 -19.03 15.64 -23.82
CA LEU A 19 -18.67 14.26 -24.16
C LEU A 19 -17.45 13.80 -23.34
N CYS A 20 -16.41 14.63 -23.19
CA CYS A 20 -15.25 14.33 -22.36
C CYS A 20 -15.65 14.08 -20.90
N VAL A 21 -16.45 14.97 -20.31
CA VAL A 21 -16.96 14.81 -18.94
C VAL A 21 -17.81 13.54 -18.81
N TRP A 22 -18.67 13.27 -19.79
CA TRP A 22 -19.51 12.07 -19.78
C TRP A 22 -18.69 10.78 -19.86
N LEU A 23 -17.66 10.74 -20.73
CA LEU A 23 -16.75 9.61 -20.87
C LEU A 23 -15.95 9.36 -19.60
N ILE A 24 -15.42 10.42 -18.95
CA ILE A 24 -14.73 10.30 -17.66
C ILE A 24 -15.68 9.71 -16.61
N ARG A 25 -16.92 10.21 -16.55
CA ARG A 25 -17.92 9.72 -15.59
C ARG A 25 -18.31 8.27 -15.85
N LYS A 26 -18.42 7.88 -17.12
CA LYS A 26 -18.72 6.50 -17.54
C LYS A 26 -17.56 5.55 -17.21
N ALA A 27 -16.33 5.93 -17.51
CA ALA A 27 -15.13 5.17 -17.16
C ALA A 27 -14.97 5.03 -15.64
N ALA A 28 -15.18 6.11 -14.88
CA ALA A 28 -15.15 6.08 -13.42
C ALA A 28 -16.24 5.17 -12.82
N ARG A 29 -17.44 5.12 -13.44
CA ARG A 29 -18.48 4.16 -13.04
C ARG A 29 -18.11 2.72 -13.37
N ALA A 30 -17.50 2.46 -14.52
CA ALA A 30 -17.04 1.14 -14.91
C ALA A 30 -15.90 0.63 -14.00
N ALA A 31 -14.97 1.51 -13.62
CA ALA A 31 -13.92 1.17 -12.66
C ALA A 31 -14.49 0.86 -11.26
N ARG A 32 -15.53 1.58 -10.84
CA ARG A 32 -16.21 1.30 -9.55
C ARG A 32 -16.91 -0.05 -9.53
N THR A 33 -17.45 -0.52 -10.65
CA THR A 33 -18.13 -1.83 -10.70
C THR A 33 -17.19 -3.01 -10.55
N GLU A 34 -15.90 -2.86 -10.85
CA GLU A 34 -14.89 -3.89 -10.61
C GLU A 34 -14.38 -3.82 -9.15
N ALA A 35 -14.13 -2.61 -8.65
CA ALA A 35 -13.67 -2.38 -7.28
C ALA A 35 -14.68 -2.82 -6.19
N ASP A 36 -15.99 -2.71 -6.45
CA ASP A 36 -17.03 -3.13 -5.49
C ASP A 36 -17.08 -4.67 -5.37
N LEU A 37 -16.90 -5.38 -6.49
CA LEU A 37 -16.86 -6.84 -6.52
C LEU A 37 -15.61 -7.41 -5.84
N GLU A 38 -14.49 -6.69 -5.91
CA GLU A 38 -13.26 -7.02 -5.17
C GLU A 38 -13.40 -6.73 -3.67
N GLY A 39 -14.05 -5.62 -3.31
CA GLY A 39 -14.33 -5.26 -1.92
C GLY A 39 -15.15 -6.32 -1.17
N GLU A 40 -16.17 -6.88 -1.81
CA GLU A 40 -17.03 -7.91 -1.21
C GLU A 40 -16.31 -9.27 -1.05
N ARG A 41 -15.46 -9.63 -2.01
CA ARG A 41 -14.64 -10.85 -1.95
C ARG A 41 -13.55 -10.77 -0.88
N LEU A 42 -12.89 -9.62 -0.76
CA LEU A 42 -11.86 -9.37 0.26
C LEU A 42 -12.46 -9.38 1.67
N GLN A 43 -13.65 -8.81 1.87
CA GLN A 43 -14.34 -8.85 3.16
C GLN A 43 -14.74 -10.28 3.57
N GLY A 44 -15.22 -11.09 2.62
CA GLY A 44 -15.54 -12.51 2.87
C GLY A 44 -14.31 -13.31 3.29
N ALA A 45 -13.20 -13.19 2.56
CA ALA A 45 -11.96 -13.89 2.83
C ALA A 45 -11.33 -13.50 4.19
N LEU A 46 -11.28 -12.20 4.51
CA LEU A 46 -10.75 -11.71 5.80
C LEU A 46 -11.57 -12.21 6.99
N GLY A 47 -12.90 -12.33 6.85
CA GLY A 47 -13.76 -12.88 7.89
C GLY A 47 -13.50 -14.36 8.16
N GLU A 48 -13.16 -15.14 7.15
CA GLU A 48 -12.77 -16.55 7.29
C GLU A 48 -11.37 -16.69 7.89
N GLU A 49 -10.41 -15.87 7.45
CA GLU A 49 -9.05 -15.89 8.00
C GLU A 49 -9.01 -15.48 9.47
N LEU A 50 -9.79 -14.49 9.90
CA LEU A 50 -9.91 -14.11 11.31
C LEU A 50 -10.48 -15.24 12.18
N ARG A 51 -11.45 -16.00 11.67
CA ARG A 51 -11.98 -17.18 12.38
C ARG A 51 -10.95 -18.31 12.46
N ALA A 52 -10.22 -18.57 11.37
CA ALA A 52 -9.18 -19.58 11.33
C ALA A 52 -7.99 -19.21 12.23
N ALA A 53 -7.58 -17.94 12.25
CA ALA A 53 -6.54 -17.42 13.13
C ALA A 53 -6.95 -17.52 14.61
N ARG A 54 -8.21 -17.21 14.93
CA ARG A 54 -8.75 -17.37 16.29
C ARG A 54 -8.74 -18.83 16.77
N ALA A 55 -9.14 -19.77 15.91
CA ALA A 55 -9.09 -21.20 16.23
C ALA A 55 -7.65 -21.71 16.46
N ARG A 56 -6.68 -21.20 15.68
CA ARG A 56 -5.24 -21.53 15.86
C ARG A 56 -4.64 -20.92 17.14
N ALA A 57 -5.06 -19.71 17.49
CA ALA A 57 -4.64 -19.05 18.72
C ALA A 57 -5.12 -19.82 19.97
N GLU A 58 -6.35 -20.33 19.94
CA GLU A 58 -6.89 -21.18 21.02
C GLU A 58 -6.16 -22.53 21.11
N GLN A 59 -5.68 -23.09 19.99
CA GLN A 59 -4.88 -24.33 19.98
C GLN A 59 -3.43 -24.13 20.46
N SER A 60 -2.84 -22.95 20.25
CA SER A 60 -1.43 -22.68 20.59
C SER A 60 -1.20 -22.39 22.07
N GLN A 61 -2.25 -22.33 22.89
CA GLN A 61 -2.15 -22.01 24.32
C GLN A 61 -1.78 -23.20 25.23
N ARG A 62 -1.35 -24.36 24.67
CA ARG A 62 -0.88 -25.52 25.44
C ARG A 62 0.63 -25.78 25.18
N PRO A 63 1.46 -25.96 26.22
CA PRO A 63 2.77 -25.31 26.32
C PRO A 63 3.95 -26.15 25.84
N GLY A 64 5.04 -25.46 25.46
CA GLY A 64 6.37 -26.04 25.26
C GLY A 64 7.45 -24.96 25.30
N ILE A 65 8.09 -24.81 26.46
CA ILE A 65 9.24 -23.94 26.72
C ILE A 65 10.45 -24.47 25.93
N ALA A 66 11.00 -23.67 25.01
CA ALA A 66 12.34 -23.90 24.44
C ALA A 66 13.00 -22.58 24.02
N ALA A 67 14.18 -22.35 24.59
CA ALA A 67 15.26 -21.43 24.20
C ALA A 67 14.93 -19.94 23.97
N VAL A 68 15.35 -19.11 24.94
CA VAL A 68 15.49 -17.66 24.79
C VAL A 68 16.62 -17.38 23.78
N HIS A 69 16.25 -17.11 22.52
CA HIS A 69 17.05 -16.23 21.67
C HIS A 69 16.79 -14.79 22.10
N THR A 70 17.86 -14.03 22.30
CA THR A 70 17.83 -12.57 22.44
C THR A 70 16.90 -11.97 21.38
N PRO A 71 15.99 -11.05 21.74
CA PRO A 71 14.96 -10.59 20.83
C PRO A 71 15.62 -9.91 19.65
N ASP A 72 15.43 -10.50 18.48
CA ASP A 72 15.60 -9.85 17.20
C ASP A 72 14.79 -8.54 17.30
N ALA A 73 15.47 -7.40 17.34
CA ALA A 73 14.81 -6.12 17.53
C ALA A 73 13.90 -5.91 16.31
N ASP A 74 12.59 -6.00 16.52
CA ASP A 74 11.60 -5.85 15.45
C ASP A 74 11.94 -4.59 14.62
N PRO A 75 12.34 -4.73 13.35
CA PRO A 75 12.84 -3.63 12.53
C PRO A 75 11.78 -2.55 12.28
N LEU A 76 10.50 -2.88 12.51
CA LEU A 76 9.35 -1.99 12.36
C LEU A 76 8.78 -1.53 13.71
N ALA A 77 9.46 -1.82 14.83
CA ALA A 77 8.99 -1.45 16.15
C ALA A 77 8.69 0.05 16.27
N GLY A 78 7.42 0.38 16.48
CA GLY A 78 6.95 1.76 16.62
C GLY A 78 6.78 2.54 15.31
N ALA A 79 6.85 1.88 14.15
CA ALA A 79 6.50 2.46 12.87
C ALA A 79 4.97 2.49 12.68
N ASP A 80 4.44 3.54 12.06
CA ASP A 80 3.04 3.58 11.64
C ASP A 80 2.85 2.77 10.36
N VAL A 81 2.25 1.57 10.47
CA VAL A 81 2.05 0.62 9.36
C VAL A 81 0.63 0.63 8.78
N ARG A 82 -0.19 1.64 9.11
CA ARG A 82 -1.57 1.72 8.58
C ARG A 82 -1.57 1.78 7.07
N GLY A 83 -2.34 0.90 6.41
CA GLY A 83 -2.41 0.86 4.94
C GLY A 83 -1.18 0.24 4.29
N ALA A 84 -0.41 -0.57 5.02
CA ALA A 84 0.59 -1.46 4.44
C ALA A 84 0.07 -2.90 4.43
N ASP A 85 0.35 -3.60 3.34
CA ASP A 85 0.07 -5.01 3.15
C ASP A 85 1.04 -5.85 4.00
N PRO A 86 0.58 -6.88 4.75
CA PRO A 86 1.44 -7.71 5.58
C PRO A 86 2.60 -8.38 4.83
N ALA A 87 2.42 -8.79 3.57
CA ALA A 87 3.48 -9.36 2.75
C ALA A 87 4.54 -8.30 2.41
N HIS A 88 4.11 -7.06 2.16
CA HIS A 88 5.02 -5.93 1.95
C HIS A 88 5.75 -5.53 3.22
N LEU A 89 5.10 -5.61 4.39
CA LEU A 89 5.77 -5.42 5.69
C LEU A 89 6.87 -6.45 5.92
N ALA A 90 6.65 -7.72 5.58
CA ALA A 90 7.68 -8.75 5.68
C ALA A 90 8.86 -8.50 4.72
N VAL A 91 8.61 -7.91 3.55
CA VAL A 91 9.68 -7.47 2.64
C VAL A 91 10.48 -6.31 3.25
N VAL A 92 9.82 -5.27 3.74
CA VAL A 92 10.49 -4.11 4.35
C VAL A 92 11.27 -4.52 5.61
N ALA A 93 10.72 -5.40 6.44
CA ALA A 93 11.40 -5.95 7.60
C ALA A 93 12.68 -6.71 7.20
N ARG A 94 12.63 -7.56 6.17
CA ARG A 94 13.81 -8.28 5.65
C ARG A 94 14.86 -7.35 5.07
N GLU A 95 14.45 -6.35 4.28
CA GLU A 95 15.35 -5.31 3.76
C GLU A 95 16.06 -4.58 4.91
N ARG A 96 15.37 -4.37 6.03
CA ARG A 96 15.93 -3.66 7.17
C ARG A 96 16.83 -4.55 8.04
N SER A 97 16.45 -5.80 8.27
CA SER A 97 17.25 -6.77 9.03
C SER A 97 18.58 -7.10 8.32
N GLY A 98 18.62 -7.05 6.98
CA GLY A 98 19.84 -7.24 6.19
C GLY A 98 20.72 -5.98 6.04
N ALA A 99 20.21 -4.79 6.38
CA ALA A 99 20.94 -3.54 6.16
C ALA A 99 21.91 -3.21 7.32
N PRO A 100 23.23 -3.13 7.05
CA PRO A 100 24.21 -2.74 8.05
C PRO A 100 24.07 -1.24 8.33
N GLY A 101 23.34 -0.90 9.39
CA GLY A 101 23.13 0.48 9.80
C GLY A 101 22.54 0.52 11.20
N ALA A 102 23.38 0.38 12.22
CA ALA A 102 22.97 0.65 13.59
C ALA A 102 22.43 2.09 13.65
N GLY A 103 21.13 2.25 13.99
CA GLY A 103 20.52 3.56 14.19
C GLY A 103 19.61 4.10 13.07
N VAL A 104 19.25 3.31 12.06
CA VAL A 104 18.16 3.68 11.14
C VAL A 104 16.82 3.15 11.65
N LYS A 105 15.89 4.05 11.95
CA LYS A 105 14.52 3.75 12.41
C LYS A 105 13.50 3.96 11.30
N VAL A 106 12.62 2.98 11.08
CA VAL A 106 11.45 3.16 10.20
C VAL A 106 10.39 3.95 10.95
N LEU A 107 9.89 5.04 10.34
CA LEU A 107 8.88 5.91 10.94
C LEU A 107 7.46 5.47 10.55
N TRP A 108 7.27 5.10 9.29
CA TRP A 108 5.99 4.65 8.76
C TRP A 108 6.19 3.81 7.51
N VAL A 109 5.21 2.96 7.20
CA VAL A 109 5.15 2.14 5.98
C VAL A 109 3.75 2.24 5.38
N ARG A 110 3.69 2.37 4.05
CA ARG A 110 2.46 2.34 3.24
C ARG A 110 2.71 1.40 2.06
N SER A 111 1.66 0.79 1.54
CA SER A 111 1.80 0.04 0.30
C SER A 111 0.52 0.06 -0.54
N ASN A 112 0.69 -0.28 -1.81
CA ASN A 112 -0.39 -0.69 -2.69
C ASN A 112 -0.12 -2.13 -3.16
N GLU A 113 -0.79 -2.58 -4.22
CA GLU A 113 -0.65 -3.93 -4.79
C GLU A 113 0.77 -4.31 -5.21
N THR A 114 1.58 -3.32 -5.63
CA THR A 114 2.86 -3.58 -6.30
C THR A 114 4.03 -2.85 -5.67
N HIS A 115 3.80 -1.93 -4.74
CA HIS A 115 4.82 -1.06 -4.17
C HIS A 115 4.68 -0.96 -2.66
N ALA A 116 5.83 -1.01 -1.98
CA ALA A 116 6.00 -0.64 -0.59
C ALA A 116 6.75 0.70 -0.51
N VAL A 117 6.26 1.62 0.30
CA VAL A 117 6.86 2.94 0.54
C VAL A 117 7.06 3.11 2.03
N TRP A 118 8.25 3.51 2.45
CA TRP A 118 8.54 3.75 3.86
C TRP A 118 9.48 4.93 4.05
N CYS A 119 9.38 5.56 5.22
CA CYS A 119 10.32 6.59 5.64
C CYS A 119 11.27 6.05 6.70
N GLU A 120 12.57 6.27 6.48
CA GLU A 120 13.66 5.92 7.37
C GLU A 120 14.28 7.19 7.94
N ARG A 121 14.56 7.20 9.24
CA ARG A 121 15.36 8.25 9.89
C ARG A 121 16.67 7.65 10.37
N SER A 122 17.80 8.23 9.95
CA SER A 122 19.11 7.85 10.45
C SER A 122 19.38 8.44 11.84
N GLY A 123 20.37 7.89 12.55
CA GLY A 123 20.79 8.41 13.87
C GLY A 123 21.23 9.88 13.84
N GLY A 124 21.63 10.39 12.67
CA GLY A 124 21.94 11.81 12.44
C GLY A 124 20.71 12.68 12.13
N GLY A 125 19.49 12.15 12.23
CA GLY A 125 18.25 12.87 12.00
C GLY A 125 17.83 13.03 10.53
N ARG A 126 18.65 12.57 9.57
CA ARG A 126 18.30 12.61 8.14
C ARG A 126 17.17 11.62 7.85
N GLU A 127 16.14 12.11 7.18
CA GLU A 127 15.02 11.30 6.71
C GLU A 127 15.17 10.97 5.23
N VAL A 128 14.89 9.71 4.88
CA VAL A 128 14.92 9.21 3.51
C VAL A 128 13.65 8.41 3.26
N ILE A 129 12.95 8.76 2.18
CA ILE A 129 11.83 7.97 1.67
C ILE A 129 12.39 6.90 0.76
N ARG A 130 12.02 5.65 1.03
CA ARG A 130 12.33 4.48 0.22
C ARG A 130 11.07 4.01 -0.47
N VAL A 131 11.23 3.57 -1.71
CA VAL A 131 10.18 2.91 -2.49
C VAL A 131 10.76 1.61 -3.00
N ALA A 132 10.03 0.51 -2.83
CA ALA A 132 10.34 -0.77 -3.44
C ALA A 132 9.14 -1.24 -4.25
N ARG A 133 9.37 -1.67 -5.49
CA ARG A 133 8.40 -2.46 -6.24
C ARG A 133 8.55 -3.91 -5.79
N VAL A 134 7.45 -4.52 -5.37
CA VAL A 134 7.40 -5.90 -4.89
C VAL A 134 6.67 -6.76 -5.92
N GLU A 135 7.30 -7.87 -6.30
CA GLU A 135 6.75 -8.86 -7.22
C GLU A 135 7.02 -10.25 -6.65
N GLY A 136 5.98 -11.09 -6.54
CA GLY A 136 6.11 -12.43 -5.98
C GLY A 136 6.67 -12.47 -4.54
N GLY A 137 6.47 -11.40 -3.75
CA GLY A 137 6.99 -11.30 -2.39
C GLY A 137 8.49 -10.97 -2.28
N ALA A 138 9.11 -10.53 -3.38
CA ALA A 138 10.50 -10.08 -3.45
C ALA A 138 10.60 -8.66 -4.02
N VAL A 139 11.67 -7.94 -3.68
CA VAL A 139 11.94 -6.60 -4.25
C VAL A 139 12.43 -6.76 -5.69
N ALA A 140 11.66 -6.24 -6.64
CA ALA A 140 12.03 -6.19 -8.06
C ALA A 140 12.84 -4.94 -8.38
N GLU A 141 12.41 -3.77 -7.86
CA GLU A 141 13.03 -2.47 -8.11
C GLU A 141 13.00 -1.60 -6.86
N ARG A 142 13.90 -0.63 -6.76
CA ARG A 142 14.07 0.20 -5.57
C ARG A 142 14.54 1.62 -5.86
N TRP A 143 14.00 2.57 -5.12
CA TRP A 143 14.31 4.00 -5.20
C TRP A 143 14.47 4.63 -3.83
N SER A 144 15.18 5.75 -3.77
CA SER A 144 15.40 6.52 -2.55
C SER A 144 15.38 8.01 -2.81
N PHE A 145 14.74 8.76 -1.91
CA PHE A 145 14.56 10.20 -1.99
C PHE A 145 14.85 10.83 -0.61
N GLY A 146 15.75 11.82 -0.55
CA GLY A 146 16.08 12.56 0.67
C GLY A 146 17.50 13.10 0.67
#